data_AF-A0ABD2T501-F1
#
_entry.id   AF-A0ABD2T501-F1
#
_cell.length_a   1.000
_cell.length_b   1.000
_cell.length_c   1.000
_cell.angle_alpha   90.00
_cell.angle_beta   90.00
_cell.angle_gamma   90.00
#
_symmetry.space_group_name_H-M   'P 1'
#
loop_
_entity.id
_entity.type
_entity.pdbx_description
1 polymer ?
#
loop_
_entity_poly.entity_id
_entity_poly.type
_entity_poly.pdbx_seq_one_letter_code
_entity_poly.pdbx_strand_id
1 'polypeptide(L)'
;MLEFVRKNQIITRGHNIFWEDPRYIPSWVQNLTGPDLKSAVTSRIQSLMNKYKNEFIHWDVDNEMLHYDFYEQRLGTNTSLEFFQTSQQLDPLAKLFMNDYNVVETCYDMNSTVDAYISKLRDLKQGGIFMHGIGLEGHFTVPNPPLIRAVLDKLATLKLPIWLTEVDISKNLDKETQARYLEMVLREGFSHPGVNGIMLWTGLHSNGCYQMCLTDNTFHNLPAGDIVDNLLKEWQTGVVHGETDEHGSFSFSGFLGEYKINVKFGNRTVNSTFSLYRGDDTRHLNIQL
;
A
#
# COMPACT_ATOMS: atom_id res chain seq x y z
N MET A 1 7.46 -5.68 -19.59
CA MET A 1 6.67 -5.52 -18.34
C MET A 1 5.45 -4.63 -18.53
N LEU A 2 5.59 -3.32 -18.76
CA LEU A 2 4.41 -2.43 -18.82
C LEU A 2 3.41 -2.75 -19.92
N GLU A 3 3.85 -3.26 -21.07
CA GLU A 3 2.93 -3.76 -22.10
C GLU A 3 2.03 -4.90 -21.58
N PHE A 4 2.61 -5.84 -20.84
CA PHE A 4 1.86 -6.92 -20.19
C PHE A 4 0.89 -6.36 -19.14
N VAL A 5 1.34 -5.42 -18.31
CA VAL A 5 0.49 -4.74 -17.31
C VAL A 5 -0.73 -4.10 -17.97
N ARG A 6 -0.51 -3.31 -19.04
CA ARG A 6 -1.58 -2.64 -19.78
C ARG A 6 -2.54 -3.63 -20.42
N LYS A 7 -2.00 -4.65 -21.10
CA LYS A 7 -2.81 -5.69 -21.78
C LYS A 7 -3.73 -6.42 -20.80
N ASN A 8 -3.30 -6.62 -19.56
CA ASN A 8 -4.05 -7.34 -18.54
C ASN A 8 -4.75 -6.40 -17.53
N GLN A 9 -4.75 -5.08 -17.77
CA GLN A 9 -5.39 -4.08 -16.90
C GLN A 9 -4.95 -4.18 -15.42
N ILE A 10 -3.67 -4.52 -15.21
CA ILE A 10 -3.11 -4.64 -13.86
C ILE A 10 -2.79 -3.25 -13.33
N ILE A 11 -3.23 -2.99 -12.10
CA ILE A 11 -2.93 -1.75 -11.40
C ILE A 11 -1.49 -1.81 -10.89
N THR A 12 -0.71 -0.74 -11.11
CA THR A 12 0.71 -0.70 -10.74
C THR A 12 1.07 0.52 -9.90
N ARG A 13 2.03 0.36 -9.00
CA ARG A 13 2.70 1.44 -8.27
C ARG A 13 4.10 1.66 -8.84
N GLY A 14 4.50 2.92 -8.95
CA GLY A 14 5.85 3.29 -9.35
C GLY A 14 6.76 3.27 -8.13
N HIS A 15 7.57 2.22 -8.02
CA HIS A 15 8.55 2.05 -6.95
C HIS A 15 9.94 1.91 -7.57
N ASN A 16 10.85 2.86 -7.39
CA ASN A 16 10.72 4.20 -6.80
C ASN A 16 11.35 5.25 -7.72
N ILE A 17 11.16 6.54 -7.42
CA ILE A 17 11.92 7.60 -8.11
C ILE A 17 13.32 7.66 -7.51
N PHE A 18 13.48 7.79 -6.20
CA PHE A 18 14.78 7.74 -5.53
C PHE A 18 14.79 6.75 -4.38
N TRP A 19 16.00 6.28 -4.08
CA TRP A 19 16.30 5.43 -2.94
C TRP A 19 17.54 5.98 -2.28
N GLU A 20 17.47 6.26 -0.99
CA GLU A 20 18.57 6.87 -0.24
C GLU A 20 19.67 5.87 0.14
N ASP A 21 19.40 4.56 0.19
CA ASP A 21 20.40 3.56 0.51
C ASP A 21 21.45 3.43 -0.63
N PRO A 22 22.73 3.73 -0.37
CA PRO A 22 23.79 3.66 -1.38
C PRO A 22 23.93 2.31 -2.08
N ARG A 23 23.48 1.22 -1.45
CA ARG A 23 23.51 -0.14 -2.04
C ARG A 23 22.64 -0.26 -3.29
N TYR A 24 21.56 0.52 -3.38
CA TYR A 24 20.62 0.47 -4.51
C TYR A 24 20.81 1.60 -5.51
N ILE A 25 21.79 2.48 -5.26
CA ILE A 25 22.12 3.59 -6.17
C ILE A 25 23.03 3.10 -7.30
N PRO A 26 22.73 3.43 -8.57
CA PRO A 26 23.58 3.05 -9.69
C PRO A 26 25.04 3.50 -9.49
N SER A 27 26.00 2.62 -9.76
CA SER A 27 27.43 2.86 -9.49
C SER A 27 27.97 4.15 -10.12
N TRP A 28 27.48 4.54 -11.30
CA TRP A 28 27.89 5.77 -11.96
C TRP A 28 27.39 7.04 -11.25
N VAL A 29 26.31 6.95 -10.46
CA VAL A 29 25.74 8.06 -9.67
C VAL A 29 26.48 8.21 -8.33
N GLN A 30 26.95 7.11 -7.74
CA GLN A 30 27.55 7.10 -6.39
C GLN A 30 28.71 8.10 -6.24
N ASN A 31 29.48 8.31 -7.32
CA ASN A 31 30.64 9.21 -7.34
C ASN A 31 30.31 10.63 -7.82
N LEU A 32 29.08 10.90 -8.25
CA LEU A 32 28.68 12.25 -8.65
C LEU A 32 28.49 13.14 -7.42
N THR A 33 28.86 14.42 -7.56
CA THR A 33 28.63 15.45 -6.55
C THR A 33 28.25 16.77 -7.21
N GLY A 34 27.76 17.72 -6.41
CA GLY A 34 27.53 19.09 -6.86
C GLY A 34 26.65 19.19 -8.12
N PRO A 35 27.05 19.99 -9.14
CA PRO A 35 26.25 20.22 -10.33
C PRO A 35 25.91 18.95 -11.14
N ASP A 36 26.85 18.00 -11.22
CA ASP A 36 26.66 16.78 -12.03
C ASP A 36 25.60 15.86 -11.41
N LEU A 37 25.66 15.68 -10.08
CA LEU A 37 24.63 14.93 -9.35
C LEU A 37 23.27 15.62 -9.45
N LYS A 38 23.23 16.95 -9.29
CA LYS A 38 21.99 17.73 -9.45
C LYS A 38 21.39 17.57 -10.84
N SER A 39 22.21 17.56 -11.89
CA SER A 39 21.78 17.33 -13.27
C SER A 39 21.22 15.92 -13.47
N ALA A 40 21.89 14.91 -12.92
CA ALA A 40 21.46 13.51 -13.00
C ALA A 40 20.11 13.29 -12.29
N VAL A 41 19.97 13.82 -11.08
CA VAL A 41 18.73 13.81 -10.28
C VAL A 41 17.59 14.48 -11.05
N THR A 42 17.81 15.71 -11.53
CA THR A 42 16.79 16.48 -12.28
C THR A 42 16.32 15.71 -13.52
N SER A 43 17.29 15.18 -14.28
CA SER A 43 17.02 14.40 -15.49
C SER A 43 16.21 13.14 -15.19
N ARG A 44 16.49 12.47 -14.06
CA ARG A 44 15.77 11.26 -13.64
C ARG A 44 14.30 11.54 -13.33
N ILE A 45 13.99 12.54 -12.50
CA ILE A 45 12.60 12.88 -12.17
C ILE A 45 11.84 13.27 -13.45
N GLN A 46 12.43 14.16 -14.26
CA GLN A 46 11.81 14.59 -15.51
C GLN A 46 11.57 13.43 -16.47
N SER A 47 12.52 12.52 -16.62
CA SER A 47 12.37 11.36 -17.50
C SER A 47 11.25 10.44 -17.05
N LEU A 48 11.24 10.05 -15.76
CA LEU A 48 10.27 9.10 -15.22
C LEU A 48 8.86 9.68 -15.22
N MET A 49 8.69 10.89 -14.68
CA MET A 49 7.37 11.52 -14.53
C MET A 49 6.75 11.88 -15.89
N ASN A 50 7.54 12.26 -16.89
CA ASN A 50 7.01 12.52 -18.23
C ASN A 50 6.68 11.22 -18.98
N LYS A 51 7.55 10.20 -18.89
CA LYS A 51 7.38 8.96 -19.64
C LYS A 51 6.25 8.08 -19.09
N TYR A 52 6.07 8.07 -17.77
CA TYR A 52 5.14 7.18 -17.09
C TYR A 52 3.95 7.92 -16.47
N LYS A 53 3.65 9.11 -16.98
CA LYS A 53 2.49 9.91 -16.57
C LYS A 53 1.22 9.07 -16.71
N ASN A 54 0.39 9.05 -15.67
CA ASN A 54 -0.85 8.27 -15.58
C ASN A 54 -0.70 6.74 -15.62
N GLU A 55 0.52 6.19 -15.62
CA GLU A 55 0.72 4.72 -15.66
C GLU A 55 0.57 4.07 -14.28
N PHE A 56 0.86 4.82 -13.22
CA PHE A 56 0.88 4.31 -11.86
C PHE A 56 -0.17 4.98 -10.99
N ILE A 57 -0.82 4.19 -10.13
CA ILE A 57 -1.79 4.74 -9.18
C ILE A 57 -1.12 5.47 -8.02
N HIS A 58 0.13 5.13 -7.71
CA HIS A 58 0.96 5.71 -6.64
C HIS A 58 2.41 5.79 -7.11
N TRP A 59 3.16 6.74 -6.55
CA TRP A 59 4.60 6.87 -6.70
C TRP A 59 5.27 6.91 -5.33
N ASP A 60 6.20 6.00 -5.10
CA ASP A 60 7.19 6.14 -4.03
C ASP A 60 8.27 7.09 -4.55
N VAL A 61 8.24 8.34 -4.09
CA VAL A 61 9.12 9.39 -4.62
C VAL A 61 10.53 9.23 -4.07
N ASP A 62 10.63 9.01 -2.77
CA ASP A 62 11.90 8.86 -2.08
C ASP A 62 11.75 7.78 -1.01
N ASN A 63 12.61 6.78 -1.07
CA ASN A 63 12.51 5.53 -0.32
C ASN A 63 13.61 5.45 0.75
N GLU A 64 13.24 4.98 1.93
CA GLU A 64 14.13 4.75 3.07
C GLU A 64 14.82 6.02 3.62
N MET A 65 14.11 7.16 3.59
CA MET A 65 14.62 8.46 4.05
C MET A 65 14.82 8.54 5.57
N LEU A 66 14.33 7.56 6.34
CA LEU A 66 14.57 7.50 7.80
C LEU A 66 15.92 6.87 8.15
N HIS A 67 16.47 6.05 7.25
CA HIS A 67 17.71 5.32 7.50
C HIS A 67 18.91 5.92 6.77
N TYR A 68 18.67 6.52 5.61
CA TYR A 68 19.70 7.00 4.72
C TYR A 68 19.38 8.40 4.17
N ASP A 69 20.42 9.09 3.74
CA ASP A 69 20.40 10.50 3.35
C ASP A 69 21.44 10.78 2.24
N PHE A 70 21.68 9.80 1.34
CA PHE A 70 22.69 9.89 0.28
C PHE A 70 22.60 11.19 -0.52
N TYR A 71 21.39 11.58 -0.94
CA TYR A 71 21.17 12.77 -1.75
C TYR A 71 21.23 14.04 -0.89
N GLU A 72 20.61 14.05 0.30
CA GLU A 72 20.63 15.18 1.23
C GLU A 72 22.08 15.53 1.66
N GLN A 73 22.95 14.54 1.91
CA GLN A 73 24.36 14.78 2.25
C GLN A 73 25.17 15.45 1.12
N ARG A 74 24.79 15.23 -0.14
CA ARG A 74 25.58 15.69 -1.31
C ARG A 74 25.03 16.94 -1.97
N LEU A 75 23.72 17.14 -1.91
CA LEU A 75 23.02 18.25 -2.56
C LEU A 75 22.40 19.23 -1.55
N GLY A 76 22.32 18.86 -0.27
CA GLY A 76 21.81 19.66 0.83
C GLY A 76 20.52 19.09 1.44
N THR A 77 20.22 19.46 2.68
CA THR A 77 19.12 18.90 3.49
C THR A 77 17.71 19.07 2.91
N ASN A 78 17.51 19.97 1.94
CA ASN A 78 16.20 20.18 1.30
C ASN A 78 16.02 19.34 0.03
N THR A 79 16.99 18.49 -0.30
CA THR A 79 17.01 17.76 -1.58
C THR A 79 15.81 16.82 -1.74
N SER A 80 15.47 16.04 -0.71
CA SER A 80 14.28 15.18 -0.76
C SER A 80 13.01 16.00 -0.94
N LEU A 81 12.87 17.16 -0.27
CA LEU A 81 11.75 18.08 -0.50
C LEU A 81 11.68 18.54 -1.96
N GLU A 82 12.82 18.88 -2.58
CA GLU A 82 12.88 19.25 -4.00
C GLU A 82 12.39 18.11 -4.91
N PHE A 83 12.62 16.84 -4.55
CA PHE A 83 12.12 15.69 -5.31
C PHE A 83 10.59 15.64 -5.32
N PHE A 84 9.96 15.79 -4.17
CA PHE A 84 8.50 15.85 -4.06
C PHE A 84 7.94 17.09 -4.78
N GLN A 85 8.56 18.26 -4.62
CA GLN A 85 8.11 19.50 -5.28
C GLN A 85 8.13 19.35 -6.80
N THR A 86 9.24 18.83 -7.34
CA THR A 86 9.41 18.62 -8.78
C THR A 86 8.43 17.58 -9.30
N SER A 87 8.23 16.49 -8.56
CA SER A 87 7.28 15.44 -8.93
C SER A 87 5.84 15.97 -8.99
N GLN A 88 5.41 16.73 -7.98
CA GLN A 88 4.10 17.38 -7.93
C GLN A 88 3.92 18.42 -9.06
N GLN A 89 4.97 19.15 -9.44
CA GLN A 89 4.91 20.12 -10.54
C GLN A 89 4.76 19.45 -11.92
N LEU A 90 5.48 18.35 -12.15
CA LEU A 90 5.45 17.63 -13.43
C LEU A 90 4.15 16.83 -13.62
N ASP A 91 3.64 16.24 -12.54
CA ASP A 91 2.35 15.54 -12.53
C ASP A 91 1.54 15.87 -11.26
N PRO A 92 0.73 16.94 -11.30
CA PRO A 92 -0.12 17.31 -10.16
C PRO A 92 -1.19 16.27 -9.79
N LEU A 93 -1.44 15.28 -10.66
CA LEU A 93 -2.38 14.19 -10.41
C LEU A 93 -1.72 12.93 -9.84
N ALA A 94 -0.38 12.88 -9.83
CA ALA A 94 0.35 11.77 -9.26
C ALA A 94 0.14 11.70 -7.75
N LYS A 95 -0.22 10.52 -7.25
CA LYS A 95 -0.35 10.28 -5.82
C LYS A 95 1.02 9.93 -5.24
N LEU A 96 1.62 10.88 -4.52
CA LEU A 96 2.96 10.79 -3.97
C LEU A 96 2.98 10.17 -2.57
N PHE A 97 3.91 9.23 -2.37
CA PHE A 97 4.13 8.47 -1.15
C PHE A 97 5.58 8.64 -0.68
N MET A 98 5.75 8.63 0.64
CA MET A 98 6.99 8.26 1.32
C MET A 98 6.86 6.79 1.70
N ASN A 99 7.92 6.01 1.58
CA ASN A 99 7.93 4.56 1.84
C ASN A 99 9.19 4.19 2.62
N ASP A 100 9.01 3.55 3.78
CA ASP A 100 10.09 3.17 4.68
C ASP A 100 9.75 1.84 5.41
N TYR A 101 10.79 1.09 5.74
CA TYR A 101 10.72 -0.09 6.61
C TYR A 101 10.88 0.23 8.09
N ASN A 102 10.62 -0.79 8.92
CA ASN A 102 10.73 -0.79 10.38
C ASN A 102 9.80 0.16 11.14
N VAL A 103 9.00 0.97 10.46
CA VAL A 103 8.03 1.89 11.10
C VAL A 103 6.93 1.10 11.81
N VAL A 104 6.43 0.03 11.19
CA VAL A 104 5.28 -0.78 11.67
C VAL A 104 5.72 -2.14 12.21
N GLU A 105 6.92 -2.57 11.85
CA GLU A 105 7.44 -3.90 12.08
C GLU A 105 8.08 -4.06 13.46
N THR A 106 8.68 -3.00 13.99
CA THR A 106 9.50 -3.07 15.21
C THR A 106 9.55 -1.74 15.96
N CYS A 107 9.80 -1.80 17.27
CA CYS A 107 10.08 -0.63 18.11
C CYS A 107 11.55 -0.54 18.54
N TYR A 108 12.41 -1.43 18.01
CA TYR A 108 13.84 -1.48 18.33
C TYR A 108 14.71 -0.63 17.40
N ASP A 109 14.16 -0.19 16.26
CA ASP A 109 14.84 0.69 15.33
C ASP A 109 14.57 2.16 15.69
N MET A 110 15.58 2.79 16.29
CA MET A 110 15.46 4.18 16.75
C MET A 110 15.49 5.20 15.60
N ASN A 111 15.95 4.81 14.40
CA ASN A 111 15.95 5.70 13.24
C ASN A 111 14.55 5.75 12.60
N SER A 112 13.83 4.63 12.60
CA SER A 112 12.52 4.48 11.95
C SER A 112 11.34 4.47 12.92
N THR A 113 11.35 5.34 13.92
CA THR A 113 10.20 5.45 14.82
C THR A 113 8.99 6.05 14.09
N VAL A 114 7.78 5.68 14.49
CA VAL A 114 6.54 6.32 13.99
C VAL A 114 6.54 7.85 14.17
N ASP A 115 7.22 8.37 15.20
CA ASP A 115 7.37 9.82 15.39
C ASP A 115 8.33 10.46 14.39
N ALA A 116 9.44 9.79 14.05
CA ALA A 116 10.36 10.24 13.01
C ALA A 116 9.66 10.28 11.64
N TYR A 117 8.90 9.23 11.30
CA TYR A 117 8.09 9.19 10.09
C TYR A 117 7.07 10.34 10.04
N ILE A 118 6.33 10.56 11.13
CA ILE A 118 5.38 11.68 11.23
C ILE A 118 6.09 13.05 11.09
N SER A 119 7.28 13.20 11.67
CA SER A 119 8.08 14.42 11.55
C SER A 119 8.44 14.70 10.10
N LYS A 120 9.00 13.72 9.39
CA LYS A 120 9.39 13.87 7.97
C LYS A 120 8.19 14.22 7.09
N LEU A 121 7.02 13.58 7.31
CA LEU A 121 5.79 13.97 6.61
C LEU A 121 5.32 15.40 6.91
N ARG A 122 5.47 15.86 8.15
CA ARG A 122 5.14 17.24 8.53
C ARG A 122 6.09 18.24 7.90
N ASP A 123 7.37 17.90 7.78
CA ASP A 123 8.36 18.76 7.14
C ASP A 123 8.08 18.89 5.64
N LEU A 124 7.77 17.79 4.96
CA LEU A 124 7.31 17.81 3.55
C LEU A 124 6.05 18.66 3.39
N LYS A 125 5.07 18.52 4.29
CA LYS A 125 3.84 19.32 4.27
C LYS A 125 4.14 20.81 4.49
N GLN A 126 5.03 21.16 5.42
CA GLN A 126 5.46 22.56 5.64
C GLN A 126 6.18 23.13 4.41
N GLY A 127 6.92 22.29 3.69
CA GLY A 127 7.53 22.61 2.40
C GLY A 127 6.56 22.72 1.21
N GLY A 128 5.25 22.64 1.46
CA GLY A 128 4.20 22.82 0.44
C GLY A 128 3.82 21.55 -0.33
N ILE A 129 4.25 20.37 0.13
CA ILE A 129 3.90 19.10 -0.50
C ILE A 129 2.53 18.63 -0.07
N PHE A 130 1.71 18.23 -1.03
CA PHE A 130 0.49 17.51 -0.78
C PHE A 130 0.75 15.99 -0.83
N MET A 131 1.01 15.42 0.35
CA MET A 131 1.19 13.96 0.49
C MET A 131 -0.15 13.25 0.27
N HIS A 132 -0.12 12.18 -0.53
CA HIS A 132 -1.33 11.43 -0.88
C HIS A 132 -1.47 10.13 -0.10
N GLY A 133 -0.42 9.67 0.58
CA GLY A 133 -0.49 8.47 1.40
C GLY A 133 0.81 8.19 2.14
N ILE A 134 0.74 7.13 2.95
CA ILE A 134 1.80 6.60 3.81
C ILE A 134 2.15 5.22 3.27
N GLY A 135 3.41 4.97 2.95
CA GLY A 135 3.94 3.66 2.58
C GLY A 135 4.72 3.06 3.76
N LEU A 136 4.32 1.86 4.16
CA LEU A 136 4.99 1.09 5.21
C LEU A 136 5.38 -0.25 4.58
N GLU A 137 6.67 -0.54 4.44
CA GLU A 137 7.13 -1.71 3.69
C GLU A 137 6.54 -3.00 4.27
N GLY A 138 6.66 -3.24 5.57
CA GLY A 138 6.04 -4.40 6.21
C GLY A 138 6.88 -5.67 6.07
N HIS A 139 8.20 -5.56 6.14
CA HIS A 139 9.11 -6.69 6.16
C HIS A 139 9.20 -7.31 7.57
N PHE A 140 8.26 -8.20 7.91
CA PHE A 140 8.17 -8.75 9.26
C PHE A 140 9.07 -9.97 9.47
N THR A 141 9.68 -10.08 10.64
CA THR A 141 10.22 -11.37 11.13
C THR A 141 9.24 -12.01 12.12
N VAL A 142 8.97 -11.34 13.25
CA VAL A 142 7.92 -11.74 14.20
C VAL A 142 6.95 -10.56 14.33
N PRO A 143 5.72 -10.67 13.82
CA PRO A 143 4.76 -9.57 13.93
C PRO A 143 4.27 -9.40 15.36
N ASN A 144 4.02 -8.15 15.75
CA ASN A 144 3.43 -7.78 17.04
C ASN A 144 2.12 -7.01 16.77
N PRO A 145 0.96 -7.68 16.70
CA PRO A 145 -0.29 -7.01 16.35
C PRO A 145 -0.66 -5.80 17.22
N PRO A 146 -0.47 -5.83 18.56
CA PRO A 146 -0.63 -4.62 19.38
C PRO A 146 0.25 -3.44 18.94
N LEU A 147 1.51 -3.69 18.56
CA LEU A 147 2.39 -2.63 18.05
C LEU A 147 1.90 -2.14 16.68
N ILE A 148 1.57 -3.05 15.77
CA ILE A 148 1.04 -2.71 14.43
C ILE A 148 -0.19 -1.80 14.59
N ARG A 149 -1.16 -2.19 15.45
CA ARG A 149 -2.34 -1.37 15.76
C ARG A 149 -1.96 0.02 16.23
N ALA A 150 -1.08 0.12 17.23
CA ALA A 150 -0.69 1.40 17.82
C ALA A 150 0.00 2.33 16.82
N VAL A 151 0.86 1.78 15.93
CA VAL A 151 1.51 2.54 14.86
C VAL A 151 0.47 3.02 13.84
N LEU A 152 -0.41 2.13 13.38
CA LEU A 152 -1.45 2.46 12.40
C LEU A 152 -2.43 3.51 12.95
N ASP A 153 -2.87 3.38 14.21
CA ASP A 153 -3.76 4.34 14.88
C ASP A 153 -3.11 5.73 14.92
N LYS A 154 -1.82 5.79 15.28
CA LYS A 154 -1.07 7.04 15.35
C LYS A 154 -0.89 7.68 13.98
N LEU A 155 -0.55 6.90 12.95
CA LEU A 155 -0.43 7.37 11.57
C LEU A 155 -1.78 7.82 10.99
N ALA A 156 -2.88 7.15 11.34
CA ALA A 156 -4.22 7.51 10.89
C ALA A 156 -4.68 8.90 11.38
N THR A 157 -4.07 9.43 12.45
CA THR A 157 -4.31 10.83 12.88
C THR A 157 -3.94 11.87 11.83
N LEU A 158 -3.05 11.51 10.89
CA LEU A 158 -2.67 12.37 9.76
C LEU A 158 -3.77 12.46 8.69
N LYS A 159 -4.80 11.62 8.75
CA LYS A 159 -5.88 11.51 7.75
C LYS A 159 -5.36 11.27 6.33
N LEU A 160 -4.25 10.55 6.23
CA LEU A 160 -3.70 10.05 4.97
C LEU A 160 -3.99 8.55 4.86
N PRO A 161 -4.27 8.02 3.66
CA PRO A 161 -4.44 6.59 3.45
C PRO A 161 -3.12 5.86 3.69
N ILE A 162 -3.17 4.78 4.47
CA ILE A 162 -2.00 3.95 4.78
C ILE A 162 -1.97 2.76 3.82
N TRP A 163 -0.79 2.46 3.28
CA TRP A 163 -0.55 1.27 2.47
C TRP A 163 0.56 0.44 3.11
N LEU A 164 0.28 -0.85 3.32
CA LEU A 164 1.33 -1.82 3.57
C LEU A 164 1.87 -2.26 2.20
N THR A 165 3.10 -1.89 1.88
CA THR A 165 3.56 -1.83 0.49
C THR A 165 4.33 -3.07 0.02
N GLU A 166 4.96 -3.78 0.94
CA GLU A 166 5.96 -4.82 0.64
C GLU A 166 5.86 -5.98 1.65
N VAL A 167 4.64 -6.35 2.05
CA VAL A 167 4.43 -7.31 3.15
C VAL A 167 5.02 -8.66 2.80
N ASP A 168 5.99 -9.09 3.60
CA ASP A 168 6.50 -10.45 3.61
C ASP A 168 6.91 -10.89 5.02
N ILE A 169 7.13 -12.19 5.16
CA ILE A 169 7.66 -12.78 6.39
C ILE A 169 9.06 -13.33 6.10
N SER A 170 10.02 -13.03 6.98
CA SER A 170 11.41 -13.44 6.86
C SER A 170 11.60 -14.89 6.41
N LYS A 171 12.49 -15.12 5.45
CA LYS A 171 12.87 -16.47 4.96
C LYS A 171 13.55 -17.36 5.99
N ASN A 172 13.96 -16.79 7.13
CA ASN A 172 14.62 -17.55 8.21
C ASN A 172 13.64 -18.40 9.02
N LEU A 173 12.34 -18.33 8.72
CA LEU A 173 11.27 -19.08 9.36
C LEU A 173 10.77 -20.20 8.46
N ASP A 174 10.26 -21.28 9.07
CA ASP A 174 9.60 -22.35 8.33
C ASP A 174 8.28 -21.87 7.71
N LYS A 175 7.77 -22.62 6.72
CA LYS A 175 6.61 -22.23 5.91
C LYS A 175 5.31 -22.12 6.71
N GLU A 176 5.13 -22.93 7.73
CA GLU A 176 3.94 -22.87 8.60
C GLU A 176 3.99 -21.63 9.50
N THR A 177 5.17 -21.33 10.04
CA THR A 177 5.38 -20.09 10.80
C THR A 177 5.20 -18.85 9.93
N GLN A 178 5.72 -18.85 8.70
CA GLN A 178 5.48 -17.78 7.72
C GLN A 178 3.98 -17.59 7.48
N ALA A 179 3.23 -18.66 7.24
CA ALA A 179 1.78 -18.60 7.00
C ALA A 179 1.00 -18.00 8.17
N ARG A 180 1.27 -18.48 9.40
CA ARG A 180 0.61 -17.96 10.61
C ARG A 180 0.91 -16.48 10.85
N TYR A 181 2.16 -16.06 10.65
CA TYR A 181 2.55 -14.66 10.84
C TYR A 181 2.00 -13.76 9.74
N LEU A 182 1.94 -14.25 8.50
CA LEU A 182 1.29 -13.54 7.42
C LEU A 182 -0.20 -13.32 7.73
N GLU A 183 -0.90 -14.33 8.23
CA GLU A 183 -2.32 -14.20 8.62
C GLU A 183 -2.51 -13.09 9.66
N MET A 184 -1.65 -13.03 10.69
CA MET A 184 -1.69 -11.99 11.72
C MET A 184 -1.55 -10.59 11.12
N VAL A 185 -0.56 -10.39 10.25
CA VAL A 185 -0.31 -9.09 9.60
C VAL A 185 -1.46 -8.70 8.69
N LEU A 186 -1.94 -9.63 7.87
CA LEU A 186 -3.03 -9.40 6.92
C LEU A 186 -4.33 -9.04 7.64
N ARG A 187 -4.72 -9.78 8.67
CA ARG A 187 -5.92 -9.47 9.47
C ARG A 187 -5.81 -8.13 10.18
N GLU A 188 -4.64 -7.81 10.71
CA GLU A 188 -4.42 -6.54 11.40
C GLU A 188 -4.49 -5.35 10.43
N GLY A 189 -3.80 -5.44 9.29
CA GLY A 189 -3.88 -4.42 8.23
C GLY A 189 -5.31 -4.28 7.67
N PHE A 190 -6.00 -5.38 7.38
CA PHE A 190 -7.34 -5.37 6.79
C PHE A 190 -8.40 -4.81 7.74
N SER A 191 -8.29 -5.09 9.04
CA SER A 191 -9.24 -4.61 10.06
C SER A 191 -9.04 -3.14 10.45
N HIS A 192 -7.95 -2.50 10.03
CA HIS A 192 -7.66 -1.12 10.39
C HIS A 192 -8.28 -0.12 9.39
N PRO A 193 -9.18 0.80 9.82
CA PRO A 193 -9.92 1.67 8.90
C PRO A 193 -9.03 2.68 8.14
N GLY A 194 -7.86 3.03 8.71
CA GLY A 194 -6.86 3.86 8.05
C GLY A 194 -6.03 3.17 6.97
N VAL A 195 -6.09 1.83 6.86
CA VAL A 195 -5.37 1.07 5.82
C VAL A 195 -6.24 1.01 4.57
N ASN A 196 -5.65 1.38 3.44
CA ASN A 196 -6.31 1.48 2.14
C ASN A 196 -5.84 0.43 1.15
N GLY A 197 -4.73 -0.24 1.44
CA GLY A 197 -4.25 -1.34 0.62
C GLY A 197 -3.10 -2.10 1.29
N ILE A 198 -2.97 -3.35 0.87
CA ILE A 198 -1.90 -4.26 1.26
C ILE A 198 -1.35 -4.85 -0.04
N MET A 199 -0.03 -4.84 -0.20
CA MET A 199 0.66 -5.52 -1.27
C MET A 199 1.70 -6.45 -0.66
N LEU A 200 1.78 -7.66 -1.23
CA LEU A 200 2.70 -8.68 -0.77
C LEU A 200 3.99 -8.65 -1.58
N TRP A 201 5.13 -8.76 -0.90
CA TRP A 201 6.45 -8.82 -1.54
C TRP A 201 6.86 -10.27 -1.85
N THR A 202 5.97 -10.98 -2.54
CA THR A 202 6.05 -12.44 -2.75
C THR A 202 6.30 -12.83 -4.21
N GLY A 203 7.01 -11.99 -4.95
CA GLY A 203 7.33 -12.23 -6.36
C GLY A 203 8.09 -13.55 -6.55
N LEU A 204 7.59 -14.40 -7.44
CA LEU A 204 8.27 -15.67 -7.79
C LEU A 204 9.49 -15.37 -8.66
N HIS A 205 10.66 -15.88 -8.25
CA HIS A 205 11.88 -15.85 -9.05
C HIS A 205 12.34 -17.27 -9.41
N SER A 206 13.05 -17.40 -10.53
CA SER A 206 13.63 -18.68 -10.98
C SER A 206 14.56 -19.34 -9.96
N ASN A 207 15.15 -18.54 -9.06
CA ASN A 207 16.10 -18.97 -8.05
C ASN A 207 15.45 -19.16 -6.66
N GLY A 208 14.12 -19.16 -6.58
CA GLY A 208 13.36 -19.24 -5.33
C GLY A 208 12.81 -17.90 -4.86
N CYS A 209 12.39 -17.83 -3.60
CA CYS A 209 11.76 -16.64 -3.01
C CYS A 209 12.80 -15.66 -2.45
N TYR A 210 12.49 -14.35 -2.49
CA TYR A 210 13.30 -13.36 -1.78
C TYR A 210 13.19 -13.53 -0.25
N GLN A 211 11.98 -13.41 0.29
CA GLN A 211 11.65 -13.72 1.70
C GLN A 211 10.61 -14.85 1.80
N MET A 212 9.54 -14.74 1.00
CA MET A 212 8.39 -15.63 1.06
C MET A 212 7.77 -15.76 -0.34
N CYS A 213 7.18 -16.91 -0.65
CA CYS A 213 6.33 -17.08 -1.84
C CYS A 213 4.97 -17.62 -1.41
N LEU A 214 3.96 -17.35 -2.23
CA LEU A 214 2.65 -17.97 -2.07
C LEU A 214 2.57 -19.36 -2.73
N THR A 215 3.39 -19.59 -3.75
CA THR A 215 3.45 -20.88 -4.47
C THR A 215 4.87 -21.38 -4.60
N ASP A 216 5.02 -22.67 -4.90
CA ASP A 216 6.27 -23.24 -5.38
C ASP A 216 6.52 -22.92 -6.88
N ASN A 217 7.61 -23.44 -7.44
CA ASN A 217 8.00 -23.23 -8.85
C ASN A 217 7.09 -23.94 -9.86
N THR A 218 6.19 -24.80 -9.39
CA THR A 218 5.19 -25.52 -10.19
C THR A 218 3.78 -24.94 -10.01
N PHE A 219 3.67 -23.80 -9.32
CA PHE A 219 2.41 -23.12 -9.00
C PHE A 219 1.49 -23.91 -8.06
N HIS A 220 2.02 -24.84 -7.26
CA HIS A 220 1.27 -25.38 -6.13
C HIS A 220 1.34 -24.39 -4.97
N ASN A 221 0.23 -24.20 -4.27
CA ASN A 221 0.19 -23.34 -3.09
C ASN A 221 1.14 -23.85 -2.01
N LEU A 222 1.84 -22.90 -1.39
CA LEU A 222 2.49 -23.06 -0.10
C LEU A 222 1.50 -22.68 1.01
N PRO A 223 1.78 -23.01 2.29
CA PRO A 223 0.89 -22.65 3.40
C PRO A 223 0.52 -21.16 3.43
N ALA A 224 1.44 -20.26 3.08
CA ALA A 224 1.16 -18.83 2.98
C ALA A 224 0.17 -18.48 1.85
N GLY A 225 0.22 -19.19 0.72
CA GLY A 225 -0.76 -19.06 -0.36
C GLY A 225 -2.15 -19.53 0.07
N ASP A 226 -2.23 -20.65 0.79
CA ASP A 226 -3.51 -21.15 1.31
C ASP A 226 -4.15 -20.16 2.31
N ILE A 227 -3.35 -19.50 3.15
CA ILE A 227 -3.84 -18.43 4.03
C ILE A 227 -4.42 -17.28 3.22
N VAL A 228 -3.71 -16.78 2.20
CA VAL A 228 -4.20 -15.68 1.36
C VAL A 228 -5.51 -16.06 0.66
N ASP A 229 -5.57 -17.25 0.06
CA ASP A 229 -6.78 -17.74 -0.62
C ASP A 229 -7.96 -17.87 0.34
N ASN A 230 -7.73 -18.34 1.57
CA ASN A 230 -8.78 -18.48 2.58
C ASN A 230 -9.26 -17.12 3.08
N LEU A 231 -8.35 -16.16 3.34
CA LEU A 231 -8.71 -14.81 3.74
C LEU A 231 -9.49 -14.08 2.64
N LEU A 232 -9.11 -14.23 1.37
CA LEU A 232 -9.87 -13.65 0.25
C LEU A 232 -11.28 -14.26 0.14
N LYS A 233 -11.45 -15.55 0.45
CA LYS A 233 -12.78 -16.19 0.53
C LYS A 233 -13.59 -15.73 1.75
N GLU A 234 -12.92 -15.41 2.85
CA GLU A 234 -13.53 -14.88 4.08
C GLU A 234 -13.95 -13.41 3.91
N TRP A 235 -13.13 -12.60 3.24
CA TRP A 235 -13.28 -11.15 3.09
C TRP A 235 -14.09 -10.75 1.87
N GLN A 236 -15.19 -11.45 1.65
CA GLN A 236 -16.16 -11.15 0.61
C GLN A 236 -17.57 -11.32 1.17
N THR A 237 -18.50 -10.53 0.65
CA THR A 237 -19.91 -10.76 0.95
C THR A 237 -20.46 -11.74 -0.06
N GLY A 238 -20.86 -12.91 0.42
CA GLY A 238 -21.58 -13.89 -0.39
C GLY A 238 -23.02 -13.46 -0.68
N VAL A 239 -23.86 -14.42 -1.08
CA VAL A 239 -25.29 -14.16 -1.24
C VAL A 239 -25.93 -14.06 0.14
N VAL A 240 -26.59 -12.93 0.41
CA VAL A 240 -27.35 -12.69 1.63
C VAL A 240 -28.84 -12.80 1.32
N HIS A 241 -29.56 -13.61 2.10
CA HIS A 241 -31.01 -13.75 2.03
C HIS A 241 -31.65 -13.26 3.33
N GLY A 242 -32.86 -12.73 3.23
CA GLY A 242 -33.64 -12.35 4.40
C GLY A 242 -35.03 -11.86 4.03
N GLU A 243 -35.84 -11.68 5.06
CA GLU A 243 -37.18 -11.11 4.97
C GLU A 243 -37.15 -9.70 5.56
N THR A 244 -37.95 -8.79 4.98
CA THR A 244 -38.11 -7.45 5.53
C THR A 244 -38.93 -7.50 6.80
N ASP A 245 -38.69 -6.55 7.70
CA ASP A 245 -39.52 -6.34 8.88
C ASP A 245 -40.92 -5.79 8.52
N GLU A 246 -41.74 -5.51 9.55
CA GLU A 246 -43.09 -4.96 9.42
C GLU A 246 -43.14 -3.56 8.77
N HIS A 247 -41.99 -2.88 8.66
CA HIS A 247 -41.83 -1.60 7.98
C HIS A 247 -41.22 -1.75 6.57
N GLY A 248 -41.01 -2.98 6.10
CA GLY A 248 -40.39 -3.22 4.79
C GLY A 248 -38.88 -3.02 4.76
N SER A 249 -38.21 -2.98 5.93
CA SER A 249 -36.76 -2.75 6.04
C SER A 249 -35.99 -4.05 6.19
N PHE A 250 -34.80 -4.11 5.59
CA PHE A 250 -33.83 -5.19 5.73
C PHE A 250 -32.43 -4.60 5.88
N SER A 251 -31.67 -5.06 6.86
CA SER A 251 -30.30 -4.59 7.13
C SER A 251 -29.33 -5.75 7.11
N PHE A 252 -28.14 -5.52 6.55
CA PHE A 252 -27.04 -6.48 6.57
C PHE A 252 -25.70 -5.76 6.61
N SER A 253 -24.64 -6.47 6.99
CA SER A 253 -23.26 -5.99 6.90
C SER A 253 -22.55 -6.67 5.73
N GLY A 254 -21.77 -5.90 4.97
CA GLY A 254 -21.01 -6.42 3.83
C GLY A 254 -19.69 -5.69 3.63
N PHE A 255 -18.78 -6.33 2.91
CA PHE A 255 -17.52 -5.76 2.43
C PHE A 255 -17.72 -4.77 1.28
N LEU A 256 -16.74 -3.90 1.06
CA LEU A 256 -16.80 -2.93 -0.04
C LEU A 256 -16.94 -3.64 -1.39
N GLY A 257 -17.77 -3.10 -2.28
CA GLY A 257 -17.99 -3.69 -3.60
C GLY A 257 -19.34 -3.33 -4.22
N GLU A 258 -19.58 -3.89 -5.40
CA GLU A 258 -20.82 -3.74 -6.14
C GLU A 258 -21.79 -4.88 -5.80
N TYR A 259 -23.03 -4.52 -5.51
CA TYR A 259 -24.08 -5.46 -5.11
C TYR A 259 -25.25 -5.45 -6.10
N LYS A 260 -25.81 -6.63 -6.30
CA LYS A 260 -27.11 -6.82 -6.97
C LYS A 260 -28.14 -7.20 -5.92
N ILE A 261 -29.28 -6.52 -5.93
CA ILE A 261 -30.40 -6.80 -5.04
C ILE A 261 -31.56 -7.34 -5.89
N ASN A 262 -32.20 -8.39 -5.39
CA ASN A 262 -33.47 -8.90 -5.88
C ASN A 262 -34.48 -8.84 -4.72
N VAL A 263 -35.59 -8.14 -4.92
CA VAL A 263 -36.67 -8.03 -3.92
C VAL A 263 -37.94 -8.63 -4.49
N LYS A 264 -38.60 -9.49 -3.71
CA LYS A 264 -39.85 -10.14 -4.09
C LYS A 264 -40.95 -9.83 -3.08
N PHE A 265 -42.11 -9.39 -3.58
CA PHE A 265 -43.32 -9.18 -2.76
C PHE A 265 -44.55 -9.67 -3.52
N GLY A 266 -45.20 -10.71 -3.00
CA GLY A 266 -46.26 -11.42 -3.71
C GLY A 266 -45.77 -11.94 -5.08
N ASN A 267 -46.41 -11.48 -6.15
CA ASN A 267 -46.06 -11.83 -7.53
C ASN A 267 -45.11 -10.82 -8.22
N ARG A 268 -44.66 -9.78 -7.51
CA ARG A 268 -43.75 -8.78 -8.06
C ARG A 268 -42.31 -9.10 -7.70
N THR A 269 -41.39 -8.80 -8.61
CA THR A 269 -39.96 -8.94 -8.40
C THR A 269 -39.26 -7.73 -9.01
N VAL A 270 -38.41 -7.07 -8.23
CA VAL A 270 -37.64 -5.90 -8.66
C VAL A 270 -36.16 -6.18 -8.45
N ASN A 271 -35.35 -5.79 -9.44
CA ASN A 271 -33.90 -5.88 -9.38
C ASN A 271 -33.32 -4.47 -9.27
N SER A 272 -32.30 -4.30 -8.44
CA SER A 272 -31.55 -3.06 -8.30
C SER A 272 -30.06 -3.36 -8.08
N THR A 273 -29.23 -2.32 -8.19
CA THR A 273 -27.79 -2.41 -7.91
C THR A 273 -27.35 -1.24 -7.06
N PHE A 274 -26.38 -1.46 -6.19
CA PHE A 274 -25.75 -0.38 -5.43
C PHE A 274 -24.29 -0.72 -5.11
N SER A 275 -23.52 0.31 -4.82
CA SER A 275 -22.11 0.19 -4.45
C SER A 275 -21.94 0.46 -2.96
N LEU A 276 -21.27 -0.44 -2.25
CA LEU A 276 -20.76 -0.18 -0.91
C LEU A 276 -19.32 0.31 -1.03
N TYR A 277 -19.12 1.59 -0.73
CA TYR A 277 -17.81 2.24 -0.75
C TYR A 277 -17.47 2.75 0.66
N ARG A 278 -16.19 3.00 0.90
CA ARG A 278 -15.68 3.45 2.19
C ARG A 278 -16.41 4.72 2.65
N GLY A 279 -16.85 4.73 3.91
CA GLY A 279 -17.51 5.86 4.55
C GLY A 279 -17.89 5.53 5.99
N ASP A 280 -18.20 6.56 6.76
CA ASP A 280 -18.53 6.44 8.19
C ASP A 280 -20.02 6.14 8.42
N ASP A 281 -20.84 6.30 7.38
CA ASP A 281 -22.30 6.19 7.44
C ASP A 281 -22.81 4.87 6.86
N THR A 282 -23.91 4.38 7.46
CA THR A 282 -24.70 3.30 6.87
C THR A 282 -25.31 3.77 5.55
N ARG A 283 -25.22 2.93 4.51
CA ARG A 283 -25.84 3.22 3.21
C ARG A 283 -27.29 2.75 3.21
N HIS A 284 -28.19 3.65 2.86
CA HIS A 284 -29.62 3.38 2.72
C HIS A 284 -30.01 3.35 1.25
N LEU A 285 -30.79 2.35 0.85
CA LEU A 285 -31.36 2.23 -0.48
C LEU A 285 -32.85 1.97 -0.36
N ASN A 286 -33.66 2.79 -1.03
CA ASN A 286 -35.09 2.61 -1.11
C ASN A 286 -35.43 1.90 -2.43
N ILE A 287 -36.16 0.78 -2.35
CA ILE A 287 -36.63 0.03 -3.51
C ILE A 287 -38.15 0.10 -3.55
N GLN A 288 -38.69 0.58 -4.66
CA GLN A 288 -40.14 0.64 -4.90
C GLN A 288 -40.60 -0.65 -5.59
N LEU A 289 -41.71 -1.22 -5.09
CA LEU A 289 -42.30 -2.50 -5.53
C LEU A 289 -43.69 -2.32 -6.17
#